data_AF-A0A920RIM7-F1
#
_entry.id   AF-A0A920RIM7-F1
#
_cell.length_a   1.000
_cell.length_b   1.000
_cell.length_c   1.000
_cell.angle_alpha   90.00
_cell.angle_beta   90.00
_cell.angle_gamma   90.00
#
_symmetry.space_group_name_H-M   'P 1'
#
loop_
_entity.id
_entity.type
_entity.pdbx_description
1 polymer ?
#
loop_
_entity_poly.entity_id
_entity_poly.type
_entity_poly.pdbx_seq_one_letter_code
_entity_poly.pdbx_strand_id
1 'polypeptide(L)'
;MRICELLPHHAKVSNRFSLLRSMVHTGFCHQQGTQQLLTGHPVRILKQKPDHPDLFSIVHRLRRSAYSGLPNYVGVNPVPYAGAAYLGPAYEPFAVTGDPQRERVPGAQHRAQDKQKLARKARTDWAEAKPGSTQPRRRPVPPDEGARRVRDPRGWTC
;
A
#
# COMPACT_ATOMS: atom_id res chain seq x y z
N MET A 1 -13.80 -19.86 6.65
CA MET A 1 -12.35 -19.62 6.42
C MET A 1 -11.58 -19.90 7.71
N ARG A 2 -10.56 -20.77 7.68
CA ARG A 2 -9.62 -20.99 8.81
C ARG A 2 -8.21 -20.67 8.30
N ILE A 3 -7.47 -19.81 9.00
CA ILE A 3 -6.09 -19.42 8.63
C ILE A 3 -5.09 -20.13 9.54
N CYS A 4 -5.10 -19.79 10.84
CA CYS A 4 -4.34 -20.46 11.91
C CYS A 4 -4.97 -20.14 13.27
N GLU A 5 -4.47 -20.80 14.32
CA GLU A 5 -4.88 -20.64 15.72
C GLU A 5 -4.64 -19.24 16.28
N LEU A 6 -3.62 -18.52 15.77
CA LEU A 6 -3.27 -17.16 16.22
C LEU A 6 -4.15 -16.06 15.60
N LEU A 7 -4.95 -16.39 14.58
CA LEU A 7 -5.79 -15.42 13.86
C LEU A 7 -7.29 -15.80 13.91
N PRO A 8 -7.87 -16.09 15.10
CA PRO A 8 -9.18 -16.74 15.22
C PRO A 8 -10.35 -15.87 14.73
N HIS A 9 -10.18 -14.54 14.66
CA HIS A 9 -11.23 -13.61 14.26
C HIS A 9 -11.18 -13.17 12.79
N HIS A 10 -10.19 -13.61 12.01
CA HIS A 10 -10.04 -13.16 10.62
C HIS A 10 -11.20 -13.59 9.72
N ALA A 11 -11.85 -14.72 10.02
CA ALA A 11 -13.04 -15.16 9.29
C ALA A 11 -14.16 -14.09 9.31
N LYS A 12 -14.33 -13.37 10.44
CA LYS A 12 -15.37 -12.36 10.62
C LYS A 12 -15.19 -11.11 9.74
N VAL A 13 -13.97 -10.83 9.30
CA VAL A 13 -13.61 -9.66 8.47
C VAL A 13 -13.11 -10.05 7.08
N SER A 14 -13.40 -11.28 6.64
CA SER A 14 -12.99 -11.83 5.34
C SER A 14 -13.49 -11.04 4.13
N ASN A 15 -14.54 -10.23 4.28
CA ASN A 15 -15.01 -9.30 3.25
C ASN A 15 -14.13 -8.05 3.08
N ARG A 16 -13.08 -7.87 3.91
CA ARG A 16 -12.21 -6.68 3.89
C ARG A 16 -10.78 -6.96 3.41
N PHE A 17 -10.44 -8.22 3.13
CA PHE A 17 -9.12 -8.59 2.67
C PHE A 17 -9.21 -9.73 1.65
N SER A 18 -8.11 -9.94 0.94
CA SER A 18 -7.93 -11.09 0.05
C SER A 18 -6.76 -11.93 0.55
N LEU A 19 -6.89 -13.24 0.46
CA LEU A 19 -5.83 -14.16 0.85
C LEU A 19 -5.01 -14.56 -0.39
N LEU A 20 -3.75 -14.12 -0.42
CA LEU A 20 -2.77 -14.54 -1.42
C LEU A 20 -1.93 -15.69 -0.85
N ARG A 21 -2.08 -16.91 -1.39
CA ARG A 21 -1.42 -18.11 -0.85
C ARG A 21 -0.01 -18.34 -1.39
N SER A 22 0.25 -17.93 -2.62
CA SER A 22 1.55 -18.07 -3.25
C SER A 22 1.73 -17.00 -4.31
N MET A 23 2.99 -16.63 -4.51
CA MET A 23 3.44 -15.86 -5.66
C MET A 23 4.72 -16.52 -6.19
N VAL A 24 4.95 -16.41 -7.48
CA VAL A 24 6.14 -16.96 -8.14
C VAL A 24 6.78 -15.89 -9.01
N HIS A 25 8.10 -15.94 -9.13
CA HIS A 25 8.87 -15.06 -9.99
C HIS A 25 9.93 -15.86 -10.75
N THR A 26 10.43 -15.29 -11.83
CA THR A 26 11.50 -15.86 -12.66
C THR A 26 12.85 -15.18 -12.42
N GLY A 27 12.89 -14.15 -11.56
CA GLY A 27 14.13 -13.48 -11.16
C GLY A 27 15.13 -14.45 -10.50
N PHE A 28 16.41 -14.30 -10.82
CA PHE A 28 17.48 -15.18 -10.36
C PHE A 28 17.93 -14.89 -8.92
N CYS A 29 17.69 -13.68 -8.43
CA CYS A 29 18.10 -13.23 -7.10
C CYS A 29 16.97 -12.55 -6.35
N HIS A 30 17.19 -12.31 -5.05
CA HIS A 30 16.23 -11.62 -4.18
C HIS A 30 15.78 -10.26 -4.74
N GLN A 31 16.69 -9.49 -5.36
CA GLN A 31 16.36 -8.17 -5.92
C GLN A 31 15.35 -8.26 -7.07
N GLN A 32 15.65 -9.09 -8.06
CA GLN A 32 14.83 -9.25 -9.26
C GLN A 32 13.49 -9.88 -8.92
N GLY A 33 13.51 -10.89 -8.05
CA GLY A 33 12.30 -11.56 -7.57
C GLY A 33 11.37 -10.59 -6.87
N THR A 34 11.86 -9.85 -5.86
CA THR A 34 11.06 -8.84 -5.17
C THR A 34 10.49 -7.81 -6.14
N GLN A 35 11.30 -7.26 -7.05
CA GLN A 35 10.81 -6.27 -8.00
C GLN A 35 9.75 -6.84 -8.94
N GLN A 36 9.94 -8.06 -9.44
CA GLN A 36 8.96 -8.72 -10.31
C GLN A 36 7.64 -8.96 -9.58
N LEU A 37 7.70 -9.44 -8.34
CA LEU A 37 6.52 -9.69 -7.53
C LEU A 37 5.74 -8.40 -7.20
N LEU A 38 6.46 -7.33 -6.87
CA LEU A 38 5.84 -6.10 -6.39
C LEU A 38 5.43 -5.14 -7.50
N THR A 39 6.10 -5.18 -8.66
CA THR A 39 5.77 -4.33 -9.81
C THR A 39 4.90 -5.04 -10.85
N GLY A 40 4.91 -6.38 -10.86
CA GLY A 40 4.26 -7.19 -11.90
C GLY A 40 5.03 -7.25 -13.22
N HIS A 41 6.20 -6.61 -13.32
CA HIS A 41 7.00 -6.57 -14.55
C HIS A 41 8.17 -7.57 -14.49
N PRO A 42 8.50 -8.27 -15.59
CA PRO A 42 9.68 -9.12 -15.62
C PRO A 42 10.95 -8.29 -15.42
N VAL A 43 11.81 -8.70 -14.48
CA VAL A 43 13.08 -8.03 -14.20
C VAL A 43 14.23 -8.96 -14.57
N ARG A 44 14.88 -8.67 -15.70
CA ARG A 44 15.99 -9.48 -16.25
C ARG A 44 17.38 -8.95 -15.88
N ILE A 45 17.45 -7.68 -15.49
CA ILE A 45 18.71 -7.01 -15.15
C ILE A 45 18.75 -6.80 -13.64
N LEU A 46 19.90 -7.10 -13.05
CA LEU A 46 20.15 -6.86 -11.63
C LEU A 46 20.21 -5.35 -11.35
N LYS A 47 19.34 -4.85 -10.48
CA LYS A 47 19.29 -3.45 -10.10
C LYS A 47 18.77 -3.29 -8.68
N GLN A 48 19.22 -2.22 -8.01
CA GLN A 48 18.80 -1.92 -6.65
C GLN A 48 17.38 -1.36 -6.58
N LYS A 49 16.96 -0.56 -7.56
CA LYS A 49 15.63 0.07 -7.59
C LYS A 49 14.85 -0.37 -8.84
N PRO A 50 13.51 -0.47 -8.74
CA PRO A 50 12.68 -0.85 -9.87
C PRO A 50 12.50 0.31 -10.86
N ASP A 51 12.22 -0.02 -12.13
CA ASP A 51 11.87 0.99 -13.15
C ASP A 51 10.40 1.40 -13.05
N HIS A 52 9.57 0.49 -12.55
CA HIS A 52 8.13 0.68 -12.35
C HIS A 52 7.81 0.78 -10.86
N PRO A 53 6.81 1.57 -10.47
CA PRO A 53 6.39 1.66 -9.09
C PRO A 53 5.87 0.32 -8.60
N ASP A 54 6.17 -0.03 -7.35
CA ASP A 54 5.52 -1.16 -6.71
C ASP A 54 4.03 -0.92 -6.45
N LEU A 55 3.29 -2.02 -6.28
CA LEU A 55 1.87 -2.03 -5.99
C LEU A 55 1.51 -1.13 -4.80
N PHE A 56 2.34 -1.10 -3.76
CA PHE A 56 2.05 -0.34 -2.55
C PHE A 56 2.22 1.17 -2.75
N SER A 57 3.17 1.58 -3.59
CA SER A 57 3.40 2.96 -4.02
C SER A 57 2.25 3.45 -4.90
N ILE A 58 1.75 2.59 -5.80
CA ILE A 58 0.54 2.88 -6.60
C ILE A 58 -0.67 3.05 -5.66
N VAL A 59 -0.90 2.11 -4.74
CA VAL A 59 -1.99 2.18 -3.76
C VAL A 59 -1.85 3.41 -2.87
N HIS A 60 -0.63 3.76 -2.45
CA HIS A 60 -0.35 4.97 -1.66
C HIS A 60 -0.79 6.23 -2.41
N ARG A 61 -0.50 6.30 -3.72
CA ARG A 61 -0.95 7.39 -4.58
C ARG A 61 -2.46 7.45 -4.71
N LEU A 62 -3.10 6.32 -5.02
CA LEU A 62 -4.54 6.25 -5.26
C LEU A 62 -5.37 6.50 -4.01
N ARG A 63 -4.87 6.12 -2.83
CA ARG A 63 -5.62 6.23 -1.56
C ARG A 63 -5.18 7.42 -0.71
N ARG A 64 -4.33 8.32 -1.24
CA ARG A 64 -3.90 9.53 -0.55
C ARG A 64 -5.13 10.38 -0.20
N SER A 65 -5.26 10.71 1.08
CA SER A 65 -6.29 11.62 1.59
C SER A 65 -5.62 12.82 2.24
N ALA A 66 -6.14 14.02 2.02
CA ALA A 66 -5.70 15.21 2.73
C ALA A 66 -6.06 15.17 4.23
N TYR A 67 -6.97 14.29 4.63
CA TYR A 67 -7.54 14.23 5.98
C TYR A 67 -6.95 13.10 6.84
N SER A 68 -6.06 12.25 6.31
CA SER A 68 -5.41 11.20 7.09
C SER A 68 -4.11 11.71 7.70
N GLY A 69 -4.04 11.80 9.03
CA GLY A 69 -2.81 12.15 9.76
C GLY A 69 -1.71 11.08 9.73
N LEU A 70 -1.99 9.90 9.18
CA LEU A 70 -1.07 8.77 9.11
C LEU A 70 -0.67 8.45 7.66
N PRO A 71 0.58 8.00 7.41
CA PRO A 71 0.98 7.52 6.09
C PRO A 71 0.21 6.25 5.68
N ASN A 72 -0.30 6.21 4.45
CA ASN A 72 -0.96 5.00 3.92
C ASN A 72 0.01 3.85 3.59
N TYR A 73 1.31 4.14 3.49
CA TYR A 73 2.34 3.16 3.19
C TYR A 73 3.46 3.28 4.21
N VAL A 74 3.56 2.26 5.07
CA VAL A 74 4.56 2.15 6.12
C VAL A 74 5.35 0.89 5.85
N GLY A 75 6.67 1.01 5.84
CA GLY A 75 7.59 -0.12 5.72
C GLY A 75 8.33 -0.32 7.02
N VAL A 76 8.11 -1.44 7.69
CA VAL A 76 8.87 -1.84 8.89
C VAL A 76 10.04 -2.70 8.43
N ASN A 77 11.27 -2.20 8.60
CA ASN A 77 12.47 -2.75 7.96
C ASN A 77 12.23 -2.99 6.45
N PRO A 78 11.95 -1.91 5.69
CA PRO A 78 11.48 -2.04 4.31
C PRO A 78 12.51 -2.74 3.43
N VAL A 79 12.02 -3.58 2.52
CA VAL A 79 12.86 -4.26 1.54
C VAL A 79 13.48 -3.21 0.59
N PRO A 80 14.82 -3.18 0.42
CA PRO A 80 15.49 -2.11 -0.32
C PRO A 80 15.18 -2.12 -1.83
N TYR A 81 14.65 -3.21 -2.34
CA TYR A 81 14.37 -3.45 -3.76
C TYR A 81 12.99 -2.97 -4.23
N ALA A 82 12.16 -2.49 -3.30
CA ALA A 82 10.89 -1.85 -3.61
C ALA A 82 11.05 -0.33 -3.76
N GLY A 83 10.04 0.34 -4.31
CA GLY A 83 10.04 1.78 -4.43
C GLY A 83 8.98 2.35 -5.37
N ALA A 84 8.90 3.67 -5.32
CA ALA A 84 7.95 4.47 -6.08
C ALA A 84 8.39 4.74 -7.53
N ALA A 85 9.65 4.47 -7.88
CA ALA A 85 10.23 4.70 -9.20
C ALA A 85 9.86 6.09 -9.74
N TYR A 86 9.29 6.18 -10.95
CA TYR A 86 8.87 7.44 -11.56
C TYR A 86 7.68 8.15 -10.88
N LEU A 87 7.00 7.54 -9.88
CA LEU A 87 6.04 8.27 -9.04
C LEU A 87 6.74 9.26 -8.11
N GLY A 88 8.03 9.05 -7.84
CA GLY A 88 8.88 9.96 -7.07
C GLY A 88 8.84 9.72 -5.56
N PRO A 89 9.75 10.40 -4.82
CA PRO A 89 9.99 10.19 -3.38
C PRO A 89 8.77 10.51 -2.50
N ALA A 90 7.83 11.23 -3.09
CA ALA A 90 6.48 11.46 -2.63
C ALA A 90 5.73 10.21 -2.16
N TYR A 91 5.94 9.08 -2.84
CA TYR A 91 5.17 7.85 -2.65
C TYR A 91 6.02 6.68 -2.14
N GLU A 92 7.27 6.93 -1.76
CA GLU A 92 8.10 5.98 -1.04
C GLU A 92 7.49 5.65 0.35
N PRO A 93 7.72 4.41 0.86
CA PRO A 93 7.23 4.00 2.16
C PRO A 93 7.75 4.94 3.25
N PHE A 94 6.92 5.18 4.25
CA PHE A 94 7.42 5.68 5.52
C PHE A 94 8.23 4.56 6.19
N ALA A 95 9.55 4.66 6.11
CA ALA A 95 10.47 3.68 6.63
C ALA A 95 10.59 3.79 8.16
N VAL A 96 10.24 2.72 8.85
CA VAL A 96 10.50 2.55 10.29
C VAL A 96 11.64 1.55 10.41
N THR A 97 12.80 2.05 10.80
CA THR A 97 14.01 1.26 11.05
C THR A 97 14.44 1.47 12.48
N GLY A 98 14.52 0.41 13.28
CA GLY A 98 14.90 0.46 14.69
C GLY A 98 13.73 0.69 15.66
N ASP A 99 14.06 0.76 16.96
CA ASP A 99 13.11 0.96 18.05
C ASP A 99 12.68 2.43 18.12
N PRO A 100 11.39 2.76 17.82
CA PRO A 100 10.91 4.14 17.84
C PRO A 100 10.92 4.77 19.24
N GLN A 101 11.05 3.97 20.31
CA GLN A 101 11.13 4.44 21.69
C GLN A 101 12.56 4.78 22.12
N ARG A 102 13.57 4.36 21.35
CA ARG A 102 14.96 4.82 21.53
C ARG A 102 15.16 6.09 20.71
N GLU A 103 15.73 7.12 21.33
CA GLU A 103 15.81 8.52 20.86
C GLU A 103 16.38 8.77 19.44
N ARG A 104 16.84 7.73 18.73
CA ARG A 104 17.53 7.90 17.44
C ARG A 104 17.20 6.79 16.45
N VAL A 105 16.04 6.89 15.83
CA VAL A 105 15.68 6.14 14.61
C VAL A 105 15.95 7.01 13.37
N PRO A 106 16.96 6.67 12.54
CA PRO A 106 17.18 7.34 11.26
C PRO A 106 15.93 7.14 10.39
N GLY A 107 15.26 8.23 10.00
CA GLY A 107 14.10 8.20 9.09
C GLY A 107 12.75 8.51 9.72
N ALA A 108 12.54 8.31 11.02
CA ALA A 108 11.29 8.73 11.68
C ALA A 108 11.17 10.26 11.79
N GLN A 109 12.30 10.97 11.89
CA GLN A 109 12.34 12.42 12.08
C GLN A 109 12.42 13.23 10.77
N HIS A 110 12.85 12.64 9.65
CA HIS A 110 13.07 13.39 8.40
C HIS A 110 11.82 13.69 7.56
N ARG A 111 10.65 13.11 7.89
CA ARG A 111 9.37 13.55 7.29
C ARG A 111 8.54 14.45 8.20
N ALA A 112 8.83 14.48 9.50
CA ALA A 112 8.13 15.34 10.46
C ALA A 112 8.71 16.77 10.54
N GLN A 113 10.00 16.95 10.23
CA GLN A 113 10.65 18.27 10.32
C GLN A 113 10.61 19.09 9.02
N ASP A 114 10.26 18.48 7.90
CA ASP A 114 10.27 19.16 6.60
C ASP A 114 8.90 19.80 6.27
N LYS A 115 8.38 20.63 7.20
CA LYS A 115 7.13 21.41 7.00
C LYS A 115 7.21 22.26 5.72
N GLN A 116 8.41 22.71 5.34
CA GLN A 116 8.66 23.45 4.10
C GLN A 116 8.57 22.57 2.83
N LYS A 117 8.99 21.29 2.85
CA LYS A 117 8.76 20.37 1.72
C LYS A 117 7.31 19.92 1.58
N LEU A 118 6.62 19.69 2.71
CA LEU A 118 5.17 19.42 2.71
C LEU A 118 4.37 20.61 2.15
N ALA A 119 4.75 21.85 2.51
CA ALA A 119 4.14 23.07 2.00
C ALA A 119 4.48 23.35 0.52
N ARG A 120 5.66 22.96 0.04
CA ARG A 120 6.04 23.09 -1.38
C ARG A 120 5.28 22.11 -2.26
N LYS A 121 5.03 20.88 -1.76
CA LYS A 121 4.26 19.84 -2.45
C LYS A 121 2.76 20.13 -2.46
N ALA A 122 2.24 20.73 -1.38
CA ALA A 122 0.88 21.28 -1.40
C ALA A 122 0.75 22.34 -2.50
N ARG A 123 1.68 23.31 -2.57
CA ARG A 123 1.61 24.43 -3.52
C ARG A 123 1.66 24.05 -5.00
N THR A 124 2.39 23.01 -5.39
CA THR A 124 2.42 22.56 -6.80
C THR A 124 1.14 21.83 -7.21
N ASP A 125 0.51 21.09 -6.28
CA ASP A 125 -0.72 20.34 -6.57
C ASP A 125 -1.98 21.25 -6.57
N TRP A 126 -1.96 22.39 -5.86
CA TRP A 126 -3.06 23.37 -5.86
C TRP A 126 -3.17 24.19 -7.15
N ALA A 127 -2.12 24.24 -7.98
CA ALA A 127 -2.12 25.01 -9.24
C ALA A 127 -2.79 24.27 -10.41
N GLU A 128 -2.91 22.93 -10.34
CA GLU A 128 -3.50 22.11 -11.40
C GLU A 128 -4.95 21.69 -11.14
N ALA A 129 -5.42 21.82 -9.90
CA ALA A 129 -6.81 21.53 -9.56
C ALA A 129 -7.73 22.69 -9.98
N LYS A 130 -8.42 22.53 -11.13
CA LYS A 130 -9.42 23.51 -11.58
C LYS A 130 -10.51 23.72 -10.50
N PRO A 131 -10.91 24.96 -10.21
CA PRO A 131 -11.96 25.23 -9.25
C PRO A 131 -13.29 24.70 -9.79
N GLY A 132 -13.80 23.62 -9.21
CA GLY A 132 -15.11 23.05 -9.60
C GLY A 132 -15.31 21.55 -9.38
N SER A 133 -14.28 20.76 -9.06
CA SER A 133 -14.48 19.32 -8.82
C SER A 133 -15.14 19.06 -7.47
N THR A 134 -16.48 18.96 -7.45
CA THR A 134 -17.24 18.47 -6.31
C THR A 134 -16.76 17.05 -5.94
N GLN A 135 -16.24 16.85 -4.73
CA GLN A 135 -15.84 15.53 -4.26
C GLN A 135 -17.07 14.59 -4.22
N PRO A 136 -16.96 13.32 -4.64
CA PRO A 136 -18.05 12.38 -4.44
C PRO A 136 -18.23 12.13 -2.95
N ARG A 137 -19.38 12.55 -2.40
CA ARG A 137 -19.78 12.23 -1.03
C ARG A 137 -19.82 10.71 -0.89
N ARG A 138 -19.05 10.16 0.06
CA ARG A 138 -19.19 8.76 0.45
C ARG A 138 -20.62 8.54 0.93
N ARG A 139 -21.40 7.72 0.22
CA ARG A 139 -22.69 7.26 0.76
C ARG A 139 -22.43 6.43 2.03
N PRO A 140 -23.18 6.64 3.10
CA PRO A 140 -23.17 5.72 4.24
C PRO A 140 -23.58 4.33 3.76
N VAL A 141 -22.86 3.30 4.19
CA VAL A 141 -23.25 1.90 3.98
C VAL A 141 -24.35 1.60 5.01
N PRO A 142 -25.57 1.22 4.60
CA PRO A 142 -26.61 0.84 5.55
C PRO A 142 -26.18 -0.42 6.31
N PRO A 143 -26.55 -0.56 7.59
CA PRO A 143 -26.46 -1.86 8.25
C PRO A 143 -27.45 -2.82 7.57
N ASP A 144 -27.11 -4.11 7.62
CA ASP A 144 -27.97 -5.25 7.33
C ASP A 144 -28.79 -5.27 6.01
N GLU A 145 -28.13 -5.63 4.90
CA GLU A 145 -28.80 -6.43 3.88
C GLU A 145 -28.13 -7.80 3.81
N GLY A 146 -28.82 -8.78 4.40
CA GLY A 146 -28.36 -10.15 4.57
C GLY A 146 -27.96 -10.80 3.26
N ALA A 147 -26.94 -11.65 3.36
CA ALA A 147 -26.42 -12.49 2.31
C ALA A 147 -27.53 -13.15 1.48
N ARG A 148 -27.82 -12.61 0.29
CA ARG A 148 -28.47 -13.40 -0.76
C ARG A 148 -27.45 -14.46 -1.19
N ARG A 149 -27.67 -15.69 -0.72
CA ARG A 149 -26.93 -16.86 -1.18
C ARG A 149 -27.12 -17.00 -2.69
N VAL A 150 -26.07 -16.72 -3.46
CA VAL A 150 -25.96 -17.21 -4.83
C VAL A 150 -25.73 -18.72 -4.72
N ARG A 151 -26.75 -19.53 -5.03
CA ARG A 151 -26.58 -20.99 -5.18
C ARG A 151 -25.80 -21.24 -6.47
N ASP A 152 -24.61 -21.84 -6.37
CA ASP A 152 -23.98 -22.52 -7.51
C ASP A 152 -24.77 -23.81 -7.78
N PRO A 153 -25.24 -24.07 -9.02
CA PRO A 153 -25.98 -25.28 -9.36
C PRO A 153 -25.17 -26.58 -9.20
N ARG A 154 -23.87 -26.52 -8.89
CA ARG A 154 -22.98 -27.69 -8.79
C ARG A 154 -22.76 -28.21 -7.37
N GLY A 155 -23.47 -27.69 -6.37
CA GLY A 155 -23.62 -28.40 -5.08
C GLY A 155 -22.40 -28.48 -4.16
N TRP A 156 -21.40 -27.60 -4.31
CA TRP A 156 -20.28 -27.52 -3.35
C TRP A 156 -20.54 -26.39 -2.36
N THR A 157 -20.74 -26.74 -1.09
CA THR A 157 -20.79 -25.78 0.03
C THR A 157 -19.43 -25.69 0.72
N CYS A 158 -18.92 -24.47 0.87
CA CYS A 158 -17.88 -24.13 1.87
C CYS A 158 -18.52 -23.61 3.15
#